data_AF-A0A6J4P0V7-F1
#
_entry.id   AF-A0A6J4P0V7-F1
#
_cell.length_a   1.000
_cell.length_b   1.000
_cell.length_c   1.000
_cell.angle_alpha   90.00
_cell.angle_beta   90.00
_cell.angle_gamma   90.00
#
_symmetry.space_group_name_H-M   'P 1'
#
loop_
_entity.id
_entity.type
_entity.pdbx_description
1 polymer ?
#
loop_
_entity_poly.entity_id
_entity_poly.type
_entity_poly.pdbx_seq_one_letter_code
_entity_poly.pdbx_strand_id
1 'polypeptide(L)'
;MRALASAQDRLRAGWIRVRSGWLQIIQTALAACVAWFLAVLILGINRPTFAPIAAVIVLGLAVGERGRRAVELTLAVAFGVAIADLLLSVVGVGAVQAGVFVVLAMGLAVFLGGEELGVKEAAISAMIIMFTYTPSAAGFPIERFLEALIGGGTALLVNALLPVDPERMVEDAAFPVFVESAAVLEEVADALEDGDGRRVQRAYVKAREIDARVAGLKEAVAAGRETARLAPPRRGSLGHMELYTGAADQIDLSVRDVRALARAALSVVQPEQPAPDPLPAAIRGLARATEALADYLQTSVDPPDETRRLALEA
;
A
#
# COMPACT_ATOMS: atom_id res chain seq x y z
N MET A 1 0.38 -13.85 -30.70
CA MET A 1 -0.90 -13.49 -30.02
C MET A 1 -0.81 -13.49 -28.49
N ARG A 2 -0.14 -14.45 -27.82
CA ARG A 2 -0.02 -14.47 -26.32
C ARG A 2 0.69 -13.25 -25.68
N ALA A 3 1.66 -12.63 -26.37
CA ALA A 3 2.36 -11.44 -25.87
C ALA A 3 1.52 -10.14 -25.92
N LEU A 4 0.53 -10.08 -26.81
CA LEU A 4 -0.39 -8.93 -26.90
C LEU A 4 -1.50 -9.03 -25.85
N ALA A 5 -1.98 -10.25 -25.56
CA ALA A 5 -2.92 -10.50 -24.47
C ALA A 5 -2.28 -10.17 -23.11
N SER A 6 -1.04 -10.61 -22.84
CA SER A 6 -0.35 -10.27 -21.60
C SER A 6 -0.01 -8.77 -21.46
N ALA A 7 0.19 -8.06 -22.57
CA ALA A 7 0.35 -6.60 -22.57
C ALA A 7 -0.98 -5.89 -22.28
N GLN A 8 -2.10 -6.34 -22.85
CA GLN A 8 -3.43 -5.79 -22.58
C GLN A 8 -3.86 -6.03 -21.14
N ASP A 9 -3.59 -7.21 -20.57
CA ASP A 9 -3.89 -7.52 -19.17
C ASP A 9 -3.02 -6.67 -18.21
N ARG A 10 -1.75 -6.46 -18.55
CA ARG A 10 -0.86 -5.55 -17.79
C ARG A 10 -1.31 -4.09 -17.88
N LEU A 11 -1.77 -3.65 -19.04
CA LEU A 11 -2.30 -2.29 -19.24
C LEU A 11 -3.63 -2.09 -18.51
N ARG A 12 -4.54 -3.07 -18.57
CA ARG A 12 -5.79 -3.05 -17.80
C ARG A 12 -5.52 -3.05 -16.30
N ALA A 13 -4.64 -3.92 -15.82
CA ALA A 13 -4.23 -3.92 -14.42
C ALA A 13 -3.55 -2.61 -14.01
N GLY A 14 -2.73 -2.02 -14.88
CA GLY A 14 -2.13 -0.70 -14.67
C GLY A 14 -3.17 0.42 -14.61
N TRP A 15 -4.15 0.39 -15.51
CA TRP A 15 -5.23 1.37 -15.57
C TRP A 15 -6.16 1.28 -14.36
N ILE A 16 -6.45 0.07 -13.89
CA ILE A 16 -7.22 -0.16 -12.65
C ILE A 16 -6.47 0.43 -11.46
N ARG A 17 -5.15 0.20 -11.34
CA ARG A 17 -4.33 0.80 -10.27
C ARG A 17 -4.28 2.32 -10.31
N VAL A 18 -4.19 2.91 -11.50
CA VAL A 18 -4.23 4.38 -11.65
C VAL A 18 -5.62 4.91 -11.29
N ARG A 19 -6.68 4.21 -11.72
CA ARG A 19 -8.06 4.58 -11.43
C ARG A 19 -8.45 4.40 -9.97
N SER A 20 -7.80 3.52 -9.21
CA SER A 20 -7.97 3.47 -7.75
C SER A 20 -7.15 4.57 -7.05
N GLY A 21 -5.90 4.82 -7.50
CA GLY A 21 -4.98 5.78 -6.86
C GLY A 21 -5.04 7.24 -7.32
N TRP A 22 -5.86 7.60 -8.33
CA TRP A 22 -5.80 8.94 -8.95
C TRP A 22 -6.08 10.09 -7.98
N LEU A 23 -6.98 9.91 -7.00
CA LEU A 23 -7.27 10.93 -6.00
C LEU A 23 -6.03 11.24 -5.16
N GLN A 24 -5.33 10.20 -4.71
CA GLN A 24 -4.10 10.34 -3.94
C GLN A 24 -2.98 10.99 -4.77
N ILE A 25 -2.88 10.66 -6.06
CA ILE A 25 -1.93 11.32 -6.98
C ILE A 25 -2.21 12.81 -7.09
N ILE A 26 -3.48 13.20 -7.32
CA ILE A 26 -3.88 14.60 -7.42
C ILE A 26 -3.67 15.33 -6.09
N GLN A 27 -4.03 14.70 -4.98
CA GLN A 27 -3.87 15.25 -3.64
C GLN A 27 -2.38 15.51 -3.31
N THR A 28 -1.51 14.56 -3.66
CA THR A 28 -0.05 14.70 -3.48
C THR A 28 0.52 15.81 -4.37
N ALA A 29 0.10 15.87 -5.64
CA ALA A 29 0.51 16.93 -6.56
C ALA A 29 0.05 18.32 -6.07
N LEU A 30 -1.20 18.42 -5.60
CA LEU A 30 -1.74 19.65 -5.02
C LEU A 30 -0.95 20.06 -3.76
N ALA A 31 -0.68 19.12 -2.85
CA ALA A 31 0.13 19.38 -1.66
C ALA A 31 1.52 19.89 -2.01
N ALA A 32 2.20 19.29 -2.99
CA ALA A 32 3.50 19.73 -3.46
C ALA A 32 3.45 21.16 -4.04
N CYS A 33 2.45 21.46 -4.88
CA CYS A 33 2.27 22.79 -5.47
C CYS A 33 1.99 23.86 -4.40
N VAL A 34 1.09 23.56 -3.44
CA VAL A 34 0.76 24.48 -2.35
C VAL A 34 1.97 24.68 -1.43
N ALA A 35 2.71 23.62 -1.11
CA ALA A 35 3.90 23.70 -0.28
C ALA A 35 4.98 24.58 -0.92
N TRP A 36 5.19 24.43 -2.23
CA TRP A 36 6.08 25.28 -3.00
C TRP A 36 5.63 26.75 -2.92
N PHE A 37 4.35 27.04 -3.19
CA PHE A 37 3.82 28.39 -3.15
C PHE A 37 3.92 29.04 -1.76
N LEU A 38 3.62 28.28 -0.70
CA LEU A 38 3.76 28.74 0.68
C LEU A 38 5.22 29.00 1.04
N ALA A 39 6.16 28.17 0.59
CA ALA A 39 7.58 28.41 0.83
C ALA A 39 8.07 29.68 0.11
N VAL A 40 7.62 29.95 -1.12
CA VAL A 40 7.92 31.23 -1.81
C VAL A 40 7.36 32.42 -1.03
N LEU A 41 6.10 32.33 -0.60
CA LEU A 41 5.39 33.44 0.06
C LEU A 41 5.93 33.74 1.46
N ILE A 42 6.18 32.70 2.26
CA ILE A 42 6.57 32.81 3.67
C ILE A 42 8.07 33.07 3.82
N LEU A 43 8.90 32.37 3.05
CA LEU A 43 10.36 32.44 3.19
C LEU A 43 11.01 33.43 2.20
N GLY A 44 10.26 33.91 1.19
CA GLY A 44 10.81 34.81 0.17
C GLY A 44 11.83 34.15 -0.76
N ILE A 45 11.89 32.81 -0.77
CA ILE A 45 12.84 32.04 -1.56
C ILE A 45 12.31 31.92 -3.00
N ASN A 46 13.12 32.30 -3.99
CA ASN A 46 12.70 32.28 -5.40
C ASN A 46 12.48 30.85 -5.96
N ARG A 47 13.18 29.85 -5.39
CA ARG A 47 13.15 28.46 -5.86
C ARG A 47 13.22 27.46 -4.69
N PRO A 48 12.14 27.33 -3.89
CA PRO A 48 12.11 26.31 -2.84
C PRO A 48 12.11 24.92 -3.47
N THR A 49 12.94 24.04 -2.93
CA THR A 49 13.15 22.68 -3.45
C THR A 49 12.67 21.63 -2.46
N PHE A 50 12.79 21.88 -1.15
CA PHE A 50 12.49 20.90 -0.11
C PHE A 50 11.04 20.92 0.30
N ALA A 51 10.36 22.06 0.24
CA ALA A 51 8.95 22.14 0.59
C ALA A 51 8.06 21.17 -0.21
N PRO A 52 8.11 21.15 -1.57
CA PRO A 52 7.35 20.18 -2.34
C PRO A 52 7.81 18.73 -2.09
N ILE A 53 9.12 18.48 -1.95
CA ILE A 53 9.65 17.12 -1.70
C ILE A 53 9.15 16.59 -0.36
N ALA A 54 9.26 17.38 0.70
CA ALA A 54 8.78 17.03 2.03
C ALA A 54 7.26 16.78 2.03
N ALA A 55 6.49 17.58 1.29
CA ALA A 55 5.06 17.34 1.15
C ALA A 55 4.75 15.97 0.50
N VAL A 56 5.48 15.60 -0.55
CA VAL A 56 5.34 14.30 -1.22
C VAL A 56 5.76 13.15 -0.30
N ILE A 57 6.89 13.28 0.39
CA ILE A 57 7.39 12.23 1.31
C ILE A 57 6.41 12.04 2.47
N VAL A 58 5.98 13.13 3.11
CA VAL A 58 5.05 13.05 4.24
C VAL A 58 3.72 12.49 3.80
N LEU A 59 3.14 12.97 2.69
CA LEU A 59 1.85 12.44 2.24
C LEU A 59 1.98 10.99 1.76
N GLY A 60 3.06 10.65 1.04
CA GLY A 60 3.29 9.29 0.54
C GLY A 60 3.52 8.26 1.64
N LEU A 61 4.24 8.62 2.71
CA LEU A 61 4.53 7.74 3.84
C LEU A 61 3.48 7.79 4.95
N ALA A 62 2.65 8.85 5.00
CA ALA A 62 1.61 9.00 6.02
C ALA A 62 0.21 8.60 5.52
N VAL A 63 0.07 8.04 4.31
CA VAL A 63 -1.23 7.59 3.81
C VAL A 63 -1.77 6.50 4.73
N GLY A 64 -2.94 6.78 5.32
CA GLY A 64 -3.57 5.85 6.24
C GLY A 64 -2.92 5.75 7.61
N GLU A 65 -1.85 6.50 7.88
CA GLU A 65 -1.13 6.44 9.14
C GLU A 65 -1.66 7.45 10.15
N ARG A 66 -1.22 7.30 11.40
CA ARG A 66 -1.63 8.20 12.48
C ARG A 66 -1.35 9.65 12.17
N GLY A 67 -2.26 10.56 12.55
CA GLY A 67 -1.98 12.00 12.48
C GLY A 67 -0.68 12.34 13.25
N ARG A 68 -0.43 11.62 14.35
CA ARG A 68 0.84 11.63 15.08
C ARG A 68 2.01 11.11 14.24
N ARG A 69 1.84 10.02 13.50
CA ARG A 69 2.87 9.47 12.62
C ARG A 69 3.23 10.44 11.50
N ALA A 70 2.25 11.13 10.93
CA ALA A 70 2.48 12.17 9.93
C ALA A 70 3.28 13.37 10.49
N VAL A 71 3.04 13.75 11.76
CA VAL A 71 3.86 14.74 12.47
C VAL A 71 5.27 14.20 12.76
N GLU A 72 5.40 12.96 13.23
CA GLU A 72 6.69 12.30 13.44
C GLU A 72 7.50 12.25 12.13
N LEU A 73 6.87 11.92 11.01
CA LEU A 73 7.47 11.92 9.68
C LEU A 73 7.87 13.33 9.24
N THR A 74 7.02 14.33 9.46
CA THR A 74 7.35 15.73 9.16
C THR A 74 8.60 16.18 9.92
N LEU A 75 8.66 15.88 11.23
CA LEU A 75 9.83 16.20 12.05
C LEU A 75 11.05 15.39 11.61
N ALA A 76 10.89 14.10 11.31
CA ALA A 76 11.97 13.25 10.82
C ALA A 76 12.58 13.77 9.51
N VAL A 77 11.75 14.20 8.55
CA VAL A 77 12.22 14.80 7.30
C VAL A 77 12.93 16.12 7.58
N ALA A 78 12.35 17.00 8.39
CA ALA A 78 12.97 18.28 8.73
C ALA A 78 14.34 18.10 9.41
N PHE A 79 14.41 17.27 10.46
CA PHE A 79 15.67 16.96 11.14
C PHE A 79 16.66 16.21 10.23
N GLY A 80 16.19 15.32 9.36
CA GLY A 80 17.04 14.62 8.39
C GLY A 80 17.74 15.60 7.44
N VAL A 81 17.00 16.59 6.92
CA VAL A 81 17.58 17.67 6.08
C VAL A 81 18.58 18.51 6.88
N ALA A 82 18.23 18.92 8.11
CA ALA A 82 19.12 19.70 8.96
C ALA A 82 20.44 18.97 9.31
N ILE A 83 20.36 17.67 9.63
CA ILE A 83 21.54 16.85 9.91
C ILE A 83 22.39 16.68 8.65
N ALA A 84 21.75 16.44 7.50
CA ALA A 84 22.44 16.32 6.23
C ALA A 84 23.19 17.61 5.86
N ASP A 85 22.56 18.77 6.04
CA ASP A 85 23.19 20.07 5.81
C ASP A 85 24.37 20.31 6.74
N LEU A 86 24.24 19.96 8.02
CA LEU A 86 25.34 20.07 8.99
C LEU A 86 26.52 19.20 8.57
N LEU A 87 26.28 17.94 8.17
CA LEU A 87 27.33 17.05 7.69
C LEU A 87 28.02 17.59 6.44
N LEU A 88 27.24 18.10 5.47
CA LEU A 88 27.78 18.70 4.24
C LEU A 88 28.55 19.99 4.51
N SER A 89 28.19 20.78 5.52
CA SER A 89 28.95 21.97 5.91
C SER A 89 30.35 21.66 6.41
N VAL A 90 30.56 20.47 6.99
CA VAL A 90 31.86 20.03 7.51
C VAL A 90 32.67 19.27 6.46
N VAL A 91 32.00 18.37 5.71
CA VAL A 91 32.65 17.45 4.76
C VAL A 91 32.84 18.08 3.37
N GLY A 92 32.01 19.06 3.02
CA GLY A 92 31.98 19.69 1.69
C GLY A 92 31.30 18.84 0.63
N VAL A 93 31.25 19.38 -0.60
CA VAL A 93 30.58 18.76 -1.75
C VAL A 93 31.61 18.26 -2.76
N GLY A 94 31.48 17.01 -3.20
CA GLY A 94 32.34 16.42 -4.25
C GLY A 94 31.98 14.96 -4.56
N ALA A 95 32.54 14.40 -5.63
CA ALA A 95 32.14 13.06 -6.12
C ALA A 95 32.43 11.93 -5.12
N VAL A 96 33.55 12.01 -4.40
CA VAL A 96 33.91 11.01 -3.38
C VAL A 96 33.04 11.19 -2.14
N GLN A 97 32.86 12.44 -1.70
CA GLN A 97 31.92 12.79 -0.62
C GLN A 97 30.51 12.28 -0.96
N ALA A 98 30.14 12.31 -2.23
CA ALA A 98 28.85 11.84 -2.68
C ALA A 98 28.65 10.34 -2.48
N GLY A 99 29.63 9.56 -2.93
CA GLY A 99 29.64 8.11 -2.71
C GLY A 99 29.56 7.77 -1.22
N VAL A 100 30.37 8.44 -0.39
CA VAL A 100 30.37 8.22 1.06
C VAL A 100 29.01 8.56 1.67
N PHE A 101 28.42 9.70 1.30
CA PHE A 101 27.14 10.13 1.85
C PHE A 101 25.99 9.19 1.48
N VAL A 102 25.97 8.69 0.24
CA VAL A 102 25.01 7.67 -0.20
C VAL A 102 25.19 6.37 0.57
N VAL A 103 26.43 5.89 0.73
CA VAL A 103 26.72 4.67 1.51
C VAL A 103 26.26 4.82 2.96
N LEU A 104 26.48 5.98 3.58
CA LEU A 104 26.02 6.25 4.94
C LEU A 104 24.48 6.28 5.03
N ALA A 105 23.80 6.96 4.10
CA ALA A 105 22.34 7.04 4.09
C ALA A 105 21.70 5.66 3.88
N MET A 106 22.18 4.89 2.90
CA MET A 106 21.71 3.52 2.65
C MET A 106 22.04 2.58 3.81
N GLY A 107 23.26 2.67 4.35
CA GLY A 107 23.69 1.87 5.49
C GLY A 107 22.82 2.12 6.73
N LEU A 108 22.49 3.38 7.00
CA LEU A 108 21.56 3.75 8.07
C LEU A 108 20.14 3.25 7.80
N ALA A 109 19.64 3.36 6.56
CA ALA A 109 18.34 2.83 6.19
C ALA A 109 18.25 1.31 6.41
N VAL A 110 19.28 0.55 5.99
CA VAL A 110 19.36 -0.90 6.24
C VAL A 110 19.45 -1.20 7.74
N PHE A 111 20.26 -0.45 8.48
CA PHE A 111 20.42 -0.64 9.93
C PHE A 111 19.11 -0.42 10.69
N LEU A 112 18.28 0.52 10.25
CA LEU A 112 16.96 0.80 10.81
C LEU A 112 15.86 -0.18 10.33
N GLY A 113 16.22 -1.20 9.56
CA GLY A 113 15.27 -2.19 9.04
C GLY A 113 14.46 -1.71 7.83
N GLY A 114 14.97 -0.74 7.08
CA GLY A 114 14.33 -0.25 5.85
C GLY A 114 14.24 -1.33 4.78
N GLU A 115 13.07 -1.44 4.15
CA GLU A 115 12.86 -2.32 3.01
C GLU A 115 13.62 -1.82 1.77
N GLU A 116 13.72 -2.66 0.73
CA GLU A 116 14.53 -2.37 -0.47
C GLU A 116 14.17 -1.03 -1.12
N LEU A 117 12.89 -0.66 -1.14
CA LEU A 117 12.42 0.62 -1.67
C LEU A 117 12.89 1.80 -0.79
N GLY A 118 12.81 1.66 0.53
CA GLY A 118 13.24 2.70 1.48
C GLY A 118 14.75 2.94 1.45
N VAL A 119 15.54 1.88 1.26
CA VAL A 119 17.00 1.99 1.10
C VAL A 119 17.36 2.76 -0.17
N LYS A 120 16.65 2.49 -1.29
CA LYS A 120 16.83 3.25 -2.54
C LYS A 120 16.42 4.71 -2.39
N GLU A 121 15.32 4.98 -1.70
CA GLU A 121 14.85 6.34 -1.45
C GLU A 121 15.84 7.14 -0.59
N ALA A 122 16.46 6.51 0.40
CA ALA A 122 17.51 7.13 1.20
C ALA A 122 18.71 7.57 0.35
N ALA A 123 19.11 6.75 -0.63
CA ALA A 123 20.17 7.09 -1.58
C ALA A 123 19.79 8.29 -2.45
N ILE A 124 18.57 8.29 -3.02
CA ILE A 124 18.06 9.37 -3.88
C ILE A 124 17.98 10.68 -3.09
N SER A 125 17.40 10.64 -1.90
CA SER A 125 17.28 11.79 -1.00
C SER A 125 18.65 12.36 -0.63
N ALA A 126 19.62 11.49 -0.31
CA ALA A 126 20.99 11.90 0.00
C ALA A 126 21.66 12.63 -1.20
N MET A 127 21.47 12.12 -2.41
CA MET A 127 21.98 12.77 -3.62
C MET A 127 21.31 14.13 -3.89
N ILE A 128 19.97 14.19 -3.78
CA ILE A 128 19.23 15.45 -3.95
C ILE A 128 19.73 16.48 -2.95
N ILE A 129 19.88 16.12 -1.67
CA ILE A 129 20.30 17.05 -0.62
C ILE A 129 21.66 17.67 -0.90
N MET A 130 22.61 16.86 -1.37
CA MET A 130 23.95 17.29 -1.69
C MET A 130 24.04 18.12 -2.97
N PHE A 131 23.33 17.76 -4.03
CA PHE A 131 23.35 18.54 -5.28
C PHE A 131 22.65 19.89 -5.15
N THR A 132 21.71 20.00 -4.22
CA THR A 132 21.01 21.25 -3.90
C THR A 132 21.69 22.04 -2.78
N TYR A 133 22.74 21.49 -2.17
CA TYR A 133 23.47 22.16 -1.10
C TYR A 133 24.14 23.43 -1.63
N THR A 134 23.74 24.56 -1.07
CA THR A 134 24.35 25.86 -1.35
C THR A 134 24.97 26.37 -0.05
N PRO A 135 26.28 26.69 -0.03
CA PRO A 135 26.92 27.24 1.15
C PRO A 135 26.24 28.56 1.52
N SER A 136 25.59 28.61 2.69
CA SER A 136 24.98 29.85 3.19
C SER A 136 26.05 30.69 3.90
N ALA A 137 26.09 32.00 3.61
CA ALA A 137 27.06 32.93 4.20
C ALA A 137 26.95 33.04 5.73
N ALA A 138 25.83 32.59 6.32
CA ALA A 138 25.55 32.60 7.75
C ALA A 138 25.84 31.25 8.46
N GLY A 139 26.45 30.27 7.79
CA GLY A 139 26.94 29.03 8.40
C GLY A 139 25.93 27.89 8.56
N PHE A 140 24.63 28.17 8.76
CA PHE A 140 23.59 27.13 8.84
C PHE A 140 22.37 27.45 7.94
N PRO A 141 22.02 26.61 6.95
CA PRO A 141 20.89 26.83 6.05
C PRO A 141 19.54 26.48 6.73
N ILE A 142 19.08 27.33 7.65
CA ILE A 142 17.78 27.20 8.34
C ILE A 142 16.61 27.13 7.35
N GLU A 143 16.77 27.75 6.17
CA GLU A 143 15.76 27.81 5.11
C GLU A 143 15.24 26.42 4.71
N ARG A 144 16.13 25.43 4.55
CA ARG A 144 15.75 24.08 4.09
C ARG A 144 15.00 23.30 5.16
N PHE A 145 15.34 23.52 6.44
CA PHE A 145 14.60 22.98 7.57
C PHE A 145 13.18 23.57 7.64
N LEU A 146 13.05 24.88 7.44
CA LEU A 146 11.74 25.56 7.38
C LEU A 146 10.93 25.12 6.16
N GLU A 147 11.56 24.97 5.00
CA GLU A 147 10.92 24.39 3.81
C GLU A 147 10.34 23.01 4.10
N ALA A 148 11.11 22.12 4.76
CA ALA A 148 10.64 20.79 5.12
C ALA A 148 9.43 20.83 6.09
N LEU A 149 9.44 21.75 7.06
CA LEU A 149 8.29 21.98 7.96
C LEU A 149 7.06 22.51 7.22
N ILE A 150 7.23 23.46 6.31
CA ILE A 150 6.14 23.98 5.46
C ILE A 150 5.59 22.86 4.59
N GLY A 151 6.45 22.04 3.99
CA GLY A 151 6.07 20.89 3.18
C GLY A 151 5.24 19.87 3.96
N GLY A 152 5.77 19.38 5.08
CA GLY A 152 5.06 18.42 5.92
C GLY A 152 3.78 19.00 6.54
N GLY A 153 3.79 20.26 6.96
CA GLY A 153 2.60 20.97 7.43
C GLY A 153 1.53 21.12 6.35
N THR A 154 1.93 21.40 5.12
CA THR A 154 1.01 21.46 3.97
C THR A 154 0.43 20.09 3.64
N ALA A 155 1.25 19.03 3.68
CA ALA A 155 0.77 17.67 3.50
C ALA A 155 -0.28 17.29 4.57
N LEU A 156 -0.02 17.62 5.84
CA LEU A 156 -0.98 17.43 6.94
C LEU A 156 -2.29 18.19 6.69
N LEU A 157 -2.20 19.46 6.27
CA LEU A 157 -3.37 20.29 5.98
C LEU A 157 -4.18 19.74 4.82
N VAL A 158 -3.53 19.38 3.72
CA VAL A 158 -4.18 18.80 2.54
C VAL A 158 -4.79 17.44 2.87
N ASN A 159 -4.12 16.61 3.66
CA ASN A 159 -4.68 15.35 4.15
C ASN A 159 -5.92 15.55 5.01
N ALA A 160 -5.92 16.56 5.88
CA ALA A 160 -7.06 16.89 6.71
C ALA A 160 -8.26 17.43 5.90
N LEU A 161 -8.01 18.20 4.83
CA LEU A 161 -9.05 18.83 4.00
C LEU A 161 -9.60 17.90 2.91
N LEU A 162 -8.76 17.03 2.35
CA LEU A 162 -9.10 16.10 1.28
C LEU A 162 -8.78 14.66 1.70
N PRO A 163 -9.46 14.11 2.72
CA PRO A 163 -9.17 12.76 3.20
C PRO A 163 -9.49 11.71 2.13
N VAL A 164 -8.59 10.74 1.95
CA VAL A 164 -8.81 9.55 1.13
C VAL A 164 -10.02 8.77 1.66
N ASP A 165 -10.87 8.24 0.79
CA ASP A 165 -12.10 7.55 1.18
C ASP A 165 -11.77 6.26 1.96
N PRO A 166 -12.08 6.19 3.27
CA PRO A 166 -11.66 5.07 4.11
C PRO A 166 -12.34 3.76 3.72
N GLU A 167 -13.55 3.82 3.15
CA GLU A 167 -14.31 2.64 2.72
C GLU A 167 -13.64 2.04 1.47
N ARG A 168 -13.30 2.88 0.49
CA ARG A 168 -12.58 2.44 -0.72
C ARG A 168 -11.20 1.86 -0.42
N MET A 169 -10.48 2.41 0.57
CA MET A 169 -9.18 1.86 0.98
C MET A 169 -9.32 0.40 1.44
N VAL A 170 -10.39 0.09 2.18
CA VAL A 170 -10.66 -1.28 2.64
C VAL A 170 -11.13 -2.16 1.49
N GLU A 171 -12.02 -1.67 0.63
CA GLU A 171 -12.52 -2.41 -0.54
C GLU A 171 -11.38 -2.78 -1.51
N ASP A 172 -10.51 -1.82 -1.84
CA ASP A 172 -9.35 -2.02 -2.70
C ASP A 172 -8.34 -3.03 -2.12
N ALA A 173 -8.22 -3.08 -0.78
CA ALA A 173 -7.35 -4.03 -0.10
C ALA A 173 -7.99 -5.43 0.05
N ALA A 174 -9.33 -5.49 0.19
CA ALA A 174 -10.07 -6.73 0.34
C ALA A 174 -10.23 -7.47 -1.00
N PHE A 175 -10.45 -6.75 -2.09
CA PHE A 175 -10.70 -7.34 -3.41
C PHE A 175 -9.63 -8.36 -3.85
N PRO A 176 -8.31 -8.07 -3.78
CA PRO A 176 -7.28 -9.05 -4.14
C PRO A 176 -7.30 -10.31 -3.28
N VAL A 177 -7.71 -10.21 -1.99
CA VAL A 177 -7.80 -11.36 -1.08
C VAL A 177 -8.83 -12.35 -1.59
N PHE A 178 -10.02 -11.87 -1.99
CA PHE A 178 -11.09 -12.72 -2.50
C PHE A 178 -10.76 -13.31 -3.87
N VAL A 179 -10.20 -12.52 -4.79
CA VAL A 179 -9.80 -13.01 -6.13
C VAL A 179 -8.74 -14.11 -6.03
N GLU A 180 -7.69 -13.89 -5.22
CA GLU A 180 -6.63 -14.89 -5.03
C GLU A 180 -7.17 -16.14 -4.32
N SER A 181 -8.09 -15.98 -3.35
CA SER A 181 -8.74 -17.10 -2.66
C SER A 181 -9.61 -17.94 -3.59
N ALA A 182 -10.45 -17.30 -4.43
CA ALA A 182 -11.26 -17.98 -5.43
C ALA A 182 -10.38 -18.75 -6.43
N ALA A 183 -9.31 -18.13 -6.91
CA ALA A 183 -8.37 -18.77 -7.83
C ALA A 183 -7.64 -19.98 -7.21
N VAL A 184 -7.30 -19.92 -5.92
CA VAL A 184 -6.73 -21.07 -5.20
C VAL A 184 -7.75 -22.20 -5.08
N LEU A 185 -9.00 -21.89 -4.71
CA LEU A 185 -10.05 -22.90 -4.61
C LEU A 185 -10.32 -23.56 -5.96
N GLU A 186 -10.40 -22.79 -7.06
CA GLU A 186 -10.58 -23.33 -8.41
C GLU A 186 -9.41 -24.27 -8.80
N GLU A 187 -8.17 -23.85 -8.55
CA GLU A 187 -7.01 -24.70 -8.89
C GLU A 187 -6.92 -25.95 -7.99
N VAL A 188 -7.45 -25.92 -6.76
CA VAL A 188 -7.62 -27.12 -5.93
C VAL A 188 -8.68 -28.05 -6.53
N ALA A 189 -9.84 -27.54 -6.94
CA ALA A 189 -10.90 -28.34 -7.55
C ALA A 189 -10.41 -29.03 -8.83
N ASP A 190 -9.79 -28.28 -9.75
CA ASP A 190 -9.22 -28.82 -10.99
C ASP A 190 -8.15 -29.90 -10.71
N ALA A 191 -7.28 -29.66 -9.73
CA ALA A 191 -6.23 -30.60 -9.38
C ALA A 191 -6.76 -31.91 -8.77
N LEU A 192 -7.86 -31.84 -8.02
CA LEU A 192 -8.52 -33.02 -7.45
C LEU A 192 -9.26 -33.84 -8.52
N GLU A 193 -9.83 -33.20 -9.54
CA GLU A 193 -10.42 -33.88 -10.70
C GLU A 193 -9.38 -34.57 -11.57
N ASP A 194 -8.24 -33.89 -11.80
CA ASP A 194 -7.15 -34.42 -12.63
C ASP A 194 -6.28 -35.45 -11.89
N GLY A 195 -6.37 -35.53 -10.55
CA GLY A 195 -5.43 -36.31 -9.73
C GLY A 195 -4.00 -35.75 -9.74
N ASP A 196 -3.81 -34.45 -9.97
CA ASP A 196 -2.50 -33.80 -10.10
C ASP A 196 -2.01 -33.22 -8.77
N GLY A 197 -1.26 -34.02 -8.01
CA GLY A 197 -0.67 -33.58 -6.75
C GLY A 197 0.32 -32.40 -6.87
N ARG A 198 0.94 -32.18 -8.04
CA ARG A 198 1.81 -31.00 -8.25
C ARG A 198 0.98 -29.73 -8.38
N ARG A 199 -0.18 -29.78 -9.03
CA ARG A 199 -1.14 -28.66 -9.06
C ARG A 199 -1.61 -28.32 -7.65
N VAL A 200 -2.02 -29.31 -6.84
CA VAL A 200 -2.41 -29.08 -5.44
C VAL A 200 -1.29 -28.42 -4.64
N GLN A 201 -0.04 -28.88 -4.80
CA GLN A 201 1.11 -28.29 -4.10
C GLN A 201 1.33 -26.81 -4.50
N ARG A 202 1.17 -26.47 -5.77
CA ARG A 202 1.24 -25.07 -6.22
C ARG A 202 0.10 -24.24 -5.63
N ALA A 203 -1.13 -24.76 -5.63
CA ALA A 203 -2.28 -24.08 -5.04
C ALA A 203 -2.07 -23.83 -3.53
N TYR A 204 -1.52 -24.80 -2.80
CA TYR A 204 -1.20 -24.63 -1.37
C TYR A 204 -0.11 -23.57 -1.12
N VAL A 205 0.91 -23.48 -1.98
CA VAL A 205 1.92 -22.42 -1.89
C VAL A 205 1.29 -21.05 -2.15
N LYS A 206 0.48 -20.91 -3.22
CA LYS A 206 -0.27 -19.68 -3.50
C LYS A 206 -1.18 -19.29 -2.33
N ALA A 207 -1.87 -20.25 -1.70
CA ALA A 207 -2.72 -20.02 -0.54
C ALA A 207 -1.97 -19.39 0.64
N ARG A 208 -0.67 -19.70 0.82
CA ARG A 208 0.16 -19.08 1.86
C ARG A 208 0.56 -17.65 1.53
N GLU A 209 0.67 -17.30 0.25
CA GLU A 209 1.01 -15.95 -0.17
C GLU A 209 -0.13 -14.95 0.11
N ILE A 210 -1.37 -15.44 0.21
CA ILE A 210 -2.56 -14.63 0.56
C ILE A 210 -2.44 -14.04 1.98
N ASP A 211 -1.72 -14.67 2.92
CA ASP A 211 -1.56 -14.16 4.29
C ASP A 211 -1.00 -12.73 4.31
N ALA A 212 -0.09 -12.40 3.38
CA ALA A 212 0.48 -11.06 3.26
C ALA A 212 -0.56 -10.02 2.80
N ARG A 213 -1.52 -10.44 1.97
CA ARG A 213 -2.65 -9.59 1.54
C ARG A 213 -3.62 -9.32 2.68
N VAL A 214 -3.88 -10.33 3.52
CA VAL A 214 -4.72 -10.19 4.72
C VAL A 214 -4.07 -9.21 5.72
N ALA A 215 -2.75 -9.26 5.88
CA ALA A 215 -2.03 -8.27 6.69
C ALA A 215 -2.25 -6.84 6.14
N GLY A 216 -2.09 -6.66 4.83
CA GLY A 216 -2.36 -5.37 4.16
C GLY A 216 -3.82 -4.90 4.29
N LEU A 217 -4.79 -5.81 4.26
CA LEU A 217 -6.21 -5.49 4.53
C LEU A 217 -6.40 -4.97 5.96
N LYS A 218 -5.79 -5.62 6.96
CA LYS A 218 -5.88 -5.18 8.36
C LYS A 218 -5.24 -3.80 8.57
N GLU A 219 -4.12 -3.53 7.89
CA GLU A 219 -3.50 -2.20 7.86
C GLU A 219 -4.43 -1.17 7.21
N ALA A 220 -5.06 -1.49 6.08
CA ALA A 220 -6.01 -0.61 5.41
C ALA A 220 -7.25 -0.30 6.27
N VAL A 221 -7.76 -1.27 7.03
CA VAL A 221 -8.88 -1.06 7.98
C VAL A 221 -8.45 -0.16 9.14
N ALA A 222 -7.27 -0.39 9.71
CA ALA A 222 -6.73 0.46 10.77
C ALA A 222 -6.57 1.91 10.28
N ALA A 223 -6.06 2.07 9.07
CA ALA A 223 -5.90 3.33 8.37
C ALA A 223 -7.21 4.06 8.08
N GLY A 224 -8.20 3.33 7.58
CA GLY A 224 -9.54 3.86 7.29
C GLY A 224 -10.23 4.37 8.55
N ARG A 225 -10.17 3.60 9.65
CA ARG A 225 -10.75 3.98 10.95
C ARG A 225 -10.15 5.27 11.48
N GLU A 226 -8.85 5.45 11.33
CA GLU A 226 -8.18 6.66 11.77
C GLU A 226 -8.51 7.87 10.91
N THR A 227 -8.52 7.69 9.58
CA THR A 227 -8.94 8.72 8.65
C THR A 227 -10.35 9.22 8.98
N ALA A 228 -11.28 8.29 9.26
CA ALA A 228 -12.64 8.63 9.71
C ALA A 228 -12.67 9.36 11.06
N ARG A 229 -11.74 9.06 11.98
CA ARG A 229 -11.66 9.72 13.29
C ARG A 229 -11.09 11.14 13.21
N LEU A 230 -10.03 11.32 12.42
CA LEU A 230 -9.28 12.58 12.34
C LEU A 230 -9.94 13.60 11.42
N ALA A 231 -10.56 13.17 10.32
CA ALA A 231 -11.22 14.09 9.39
C ALA A 231 -12.66 14.39 9.85
N PRO A 232 -12.98 15.64 10.25
CA PRO A 232 -14.34 16.02 10.65
C PRO A 232 -15.45 15.61 9.66
N PRO A 233 -15.29 15.76 8.32
CA PRO A 233 -16.35 15.38 7.38
C PRO A 233 -16.57 13.86 7.26
N ARG A 234 -15.66 13.02 7.74
CA ARG A 234 -15.71 11.55 7.60
C ARG A 234 -16.03 10.82 8.91
N ARG A 235 -16.34 11.54 9.99
CA ARG A 235 -16.73 10.93 11.28
C ARG A 235 -17.99 10.06 11.19
N GLY A 236 -18.87 10.31 10.22
CA GLY A 236 -20.04 9.47 9.94
C GLY A 236 -19.70 8.05 9.48
N SER A 237 -18.52 7.84 8.87
CA SER A 237 -18.05 6.52 8.41
C SER A 237 -17.47 5.66 9.53
N LEU A 238 -17.34 6.16 10.77
CA LEU A 238 -16.80 5.37 11.89
C LEU A 238 -17.60 4.10 12.17
N GLY A 239 -18.94 4.16 12.04
CA GLY A 239 -19.79 2.98 12.19
C GLY A 239 -19.53 1.92 11.12
N HIS A 240 -19.32 2.34 9.87
CA HIS A 240 -18.97 1.42 8.78
C HIS A 240 -17.57 0.81 9.00
N MET A 241 -16.60 1.59 9.49
CA MET A 241 -15.25 1.10 9.82
C MET A 241 -15.23 0.03 10.92
N GLU A 242 -16.17 0.08 11.87
CA GLU A 242 -16.34 -0.98 12.87
C GLU A 242 -16.86 -2.28 12.25
N LEU A 243 -17.78 -2.19 11.28
CA LEU A 243 -18.22 -3.35 10.50
C LEU A 243 -17.07 -3.95 9.70
N TYR A 244 -16.25 -3.12 9.05
CA TYR A 244 -15.07 -3.60 8.31
C TYR A 244 -14.01 -4.23 9.21
N THR A 245 -13.88 -3.79 10.47
CA THR A 245 -12.99 -4.43 11.44
C THR A 245 -13.42 -5.85 11.73
N GLY A 246 -14.72 -6.05 12.01
CA GLY A 246 -15.27 -7.40 12.20
C GLY A 246 -15.18 -8.25 10.92
N ALA A 247 -15.41 -7.65 9.76
CA ALA A 247 -15.29 -8.33 8.47
C ALA A 247 -13.83 -8.77 8.18
N ALA A 248 -12.83 -7.95 8.49
CA ALA A 248 -11.43 -8.30 8.25
C ALA A 248 -10.96 -9.50 9.08
N ASP A 249 -11.44 -9.64 10.31
CA ASP A 249 -11.19 -10.84 11.12
C ASP A 249 -11.87 -12.08 10.52
N GLN A 250 -13.08 -11.93 10.00
CA GLN A 250 -13.78 -13.02 9.32
C GLN A 250 -13.08 -13.41 8.00
N ILE A 251 -12.56 -12.45 7.24
CA ILE A 251 -11.79 -12.69 6.02
C ILE A 251 -10.49 -13.44 6.32
N ASP A 252 -9.78 -13.08 7.40
CA ASP A 252 -8.59 -13.82 7.86
C ASP A 252 -8.95 -15.29 8.16
N LEU A 253 -10.07 -15.53 8.83
CA LEU A 253 -10.56 -16.90 9.05
C LEU A 253 -10.83 -17.64 7.73
N SER A 254 -11.53 -17.00 6.79
CA SER A 254 -11.80 -17.61 5.47
C SER A 254 -10.52 -17.96 4.70
N VAL A 255 -9.50 -17.10 4.73
CA VAL A 255 -8.20 -17.40 4.08
C VAL A 255 -7.49 -18.57 4.76
N ARG A 256 -7.58 -18.68 6.09
CA ARG A 256 -7.06 -19.84 6.82
C ARG A 256 -7.78 -21.12 6.41
N ASP A 257 -9.09 -21.07 6.20
CA ASP A 257 -9.89 -22.21 5.76
C ASP A 257 -9.53 -22.61 4.31
N VAL A 258 -9.37 -21.65 3.40
CA VAL A 258 -8.88 -21.91 2.02
C VAL A 258 -7.52 -22.63 2.05
N ARG A 259 -6.60 -22.18 2.90
CA ARG A 259 -5.30 -22.84 3.07
C ARG A 259 -5.43 -24.22 3.70
N ALA A 260 -6.34 -24.40 4.66
CA ALA A 260 -6.60 -25.69 5.29
C ALA A 260 -7.16 -26.69 4.26
N LEU A 261 -8.09 -26.26 3.40
CA LEU A 261 -8.63 -27.04 2.30
C LEU A 261 -7.54 -27.42 1.28
N ALA A 262 -6.72 -26.45 0.84
CA ALA A 262 -5.60 -26.73 -0.07
C ALA A 262 -4.60 -27.72 0.53
N ARG A 263 -4.33 -27.64 1.84
CA ARG A 263 -3.49 -28.60 2.55
C ARG A 263 -4.14 -29.98 2.67
N ALA A 264 -5.45 -30.03 2.95
CA ALA A 264 -6.20 -31.28 3.04
C ALA A 264 -6.21 -32.00 1.69
N ALA A 265 -6.36 -31.26 0.58
CA ALA A 265 -6.30 -31.79 -0.77
C ALA A 265 -4.97 -32.52 -1.07
N LEU A 266 -3.83 -32.08 -0.50
CA LEU A 266 -2.54 -32.79 -0.63
C LEU A 266 -2.57 -34.21 -0.05
N SER A 267 -3.43 -34.44 0.93
CA SER A 267 -3.56 -35.75 1.59
C SER A 267 -4.56 -36.67 0.88
N VAL A 268 -5.44 -36.10 0.06
CA VAL A 268 -6.52 -36.82 -0.64
C VAL A 268 -6.15 -37.11 -2.10
N VAL A 269 -5.39 -36.21 -2.74
CA VAL A 269 -4.99 -36.35 -4.13
C VAL A 269 -4.11 -37.58 -4.31
N GLN A 270 -4.52 -38.46 -5.22
CA GLN A 270 -3.77 -39.66 -5.57
C GLN A 270 -3.42 -39.60 -7.06
N PRO A 271 -2.18 -39.95 -7.45
CA PRO A 271 -1.79 -39.98 -8.85
C PRO A 271 -2.73 -40.90 -9.64
N GLU A 272 -3.29 -40.39 -10.74
CA GLU A 272 -4.17 -41.14 -11.66
C GLU A 272 -5.47 -41.68 -11.02
N GLN A 273 -5.83 -41.22 -9.83
CA GLN A 273 -7.09 -41.54 -9.16
C GLN A 273 -7.81 -40.23 -8.77
N PRO A 274 -8.82 -39.82 -9.56
CA PRO A 274 -9.62 -38.64 -9.27
C PRO A 274 -10.26 -38.73 -7.88
N ALA A 275 -10.37 -37.58 -7.21
CA ALA A 275 -11.15 -37.51 -5.98
C ALA A 275 -12.64 -37.79 -6.29
N PRO A 276 -13.43 -38.29 -5.31
CA PRO A 276 -14.87 -38.48 -5.51
C PRO A 276 -15.54 -37.18 -5.95
N ASP A 277 -16.34 -37.23 -7.04
CA ASP A 277 -17.00 -36.08 -7.68
C ASP A 277 -17.64 -35.04 -6.74
N PRO A 278 -18.27 -35.41 -5.60
CA PRO A 278 -18.84 -34.41 -4.70
C PRO A 278 -17.82 -33.42 -4.12
N LEU A 279 -16.56 -33.83 -3.96
CA LEU A 279 -15.54 -33.03 -3.30
C LEU A 279 -15.02 -31.88 -4.20
N PRO A 280 -14.56 -32.13 -5.44
CA PRO A 280 -14.22 -31.04 -6.36
C PRO A 280 -15.41 -30.12 -6.66
N ALA A 281 -16.63 -30.68 -6.76
CA ALA A 281 -17.84 -29.90 -6.99
C ALA A 281 -18.12 -28.90 -5.85
N ALA A 282 -18.00 -29.34 -4.59
CA ALA A 282 -18.18 -28.46 -3.43
C ALA A 282 -17.10 -27.37 -3.36
N ILE A 283 -15.83 -27.71 -3.60
CA ILE A 283 -14.72 -26.73 -3.63
C ILE A 283 -14.93 -25.70 -4.73
N ARG A 284 -15.41 -26.12 -5.91
CA ARG A 284 -15.75 -25.21 -7.01
C ARG A 284 -16.97 -24.32 -6.66
N GLY A 285 -17.94 -24.84 -5.91
CA GLY A 285 -19.04 -24.05 -5.35
C GLY A 285 -18.52 -22.92 -4.45
N LEU A 286 -17.57 -23.23 -3.56
CA LEU A 286 -16.90 -22.25 -2.71
C LEU A 286 -16.09 -21.22 -3.52
N ALA A 287 -15.39 -21.66 -4.57
CA ALA A 287 -14.65 -20.76 -5.46
C ALA A 287 -15.58 -19.71 -6.09
N ARG A 288 -16.72 -20.15 -6.64
CA ARG A 288 -17.74 -19.26 -7.24
C ARG A 288 -18.38 -18.33 -6.22
N ALA A 289 -18.69 -18.82 -5.02
CA ALA A 289 -19.23 -17.97 -3.96
C ALA A 289 -18.24 -16.88 -3.55
N THR A 290 -16.95 -17.21 -3.49
CA THR A 290 -15.87 -16.27 -3.17
C THR A 290 -15.66 -15.24 -4.30
N GLU A 291 -15.75 -15.67 -5.56
CA GLU A 291 -15.68 -14.78 -6.73
C GLU A 291 -16.87 -13.81 -6.78
N ALA A 292 -18.10 -14.29 -6.55
CA ALA A 292 -19.29 -13.45 -6.48
C ALA A 292 -19.18 -12.37 -5.37
N LEU A 293 -18.55 -12.71 -4.24
CA LEU A 293 -18.28 -11.74 -3.18
C LEU A 293 -17.24 -10.68 -3.62
N ALA A 294 -16.22 -11.07 -4.39
CA ALA A 294 -15.24 -10.13 -4.96
C ALA A 294 -15.90 -9.15 -5.94
N ASP A 295 -16.79 -9.64 -6.80
CA ASP A 295 -17.52 -8.83 -7.77
C ASP A 295 -18.50 -7.86 -7.11
N TYR A 296 -19.15 -8.30 -6.03
CA TYR A 296 -20.03 -7.44 -5.22
C TYR A 296 -19.27 -6.22 -4.66
N LEU A 297 -18.06 -6.43 -4.15
CA LEU A 297 -17.22 -5.35 -3.62
C LEU A 297 -16.82 -4.32 -4.69
N GLN A 298 -16.75 -4.70 -5.97
CA GLN A 298 -16.46 -3.76 -7.05
C GLN A 298 -17.69 -3.02 -7.57
N THR A 299 -18.86 -3.63 -7.49
CA THR A 299 -20.04 -3.18 -8.24
C THR A 299 -20.97 -2.30 -7.41
N SER A 300 -20.96 -2.42 -6.08
CA SER A 300 -21.65 -1.52 -5.14
C SER A 300 -23.07 -1.07 -5.56
N VAL A 301 -23.96 -1.98 -5.98
CA VAL A 301 -25.35 -1.61 -6.36
C VAL A 301 -26.48 -2.44 -5.72
N ASP A 302 -26.33 -3.73 -5.34
CA ASP A 302 -27.47 -4.52 -4.79
C ASP A 302 -27.08 -5.61 -3.76
N PRO A 303 -27.97 -5.97 -2.80
CA PRO A 303 -27.67 -6.88 -1.67
C PRO A 303 -27.25 -8.31 -2.09
N PRO A 304 -26.51 -9.05 -1.24
CA PRO A 304 -25.76 -10.26 -1.62
C PRO A 304 -26.63 -11.53 -1.58
N ASP A 305 -27.79 -11.51 -2.21
CA ASP A 305 -28.69 -12.68 -2.23
C ASP A 305 -28.10 -13.84 -3.04
N GLU A 306 -27.31 -13.55 -4.07
CA GLU A 306 -26.67 -14.55 -4.91
C GLU A 306 -25.45 -15.21 -4.24
N THR A 307 -24.60 -14.43 -3.56
CA THR A 307 -23.49 -14.95 -2.75
C THR A 307 -23.99 -15.87 -1.64
N ARG A 308 -25.06 -15.45 -0.95
CA ARG A 308 -25.68 -16.25 0.12
C ARG A 308 -26.27 -17.56 -0.41
N ARG A 309 -26.91 -17.53 -1.59
CA ARG A 309 -27.44 -18.74 -2.23
C ARG A 309 -26.34 -19.74 -2.57
N LEU A 310 -25.28 -19.30 -3.24
CA LEU A 310 -24.16 -20.15 -3.64
C LEU A 310 -23.41 -20.74 -2.43
N ALA A 311 -23.24 -19.97 -1.36
CA ALA A 311 -22.59 -20.44 -0.13
C ALA A 311 -23.45 -21.43 0.69
N LEU A 312 -24.78 -21.43 0.52
CA LEU A 312 -25.68 -22.38 1.15
C LEU A 312 -25.88 -23.66 0.33
N GLU A 313 -25.58 -23.61 -0.97
CA GLU A 313 -25.64 -24.75 -1.89
C GLU A 313 -24.33 -25.57 -1.92
N ALA A 314 -23.21 -24.97 -1.53
CA ALA A 314 -21.89 -25.60 -1.41
C ALA A 314 -21.71 -26.33 -0.07
#